data_AF-Q6SYA5-F1
#
_entry.id   AF-Q6SYA5-F1
#
_cell.length_a   1.000
_cell.length_b   1.000
_cell.length_c   1.000
_cell.angle_alpha   90.00
_cell.angle_beta   90.00
_cell.angle_gamma   90.00
#
_symmetry.space_group_name_H-M   'P 1'
#
loop_
_entity.id
_entity.type
_entity.pdbx_description
1 polymer ?
#
loop_
_entity_poly.entity_id
_entity_poly.type
_entity_poly.pdbx_seq_one_letter_code
_entity_poly.pdbx_strand_id
1 'polypeptide(L)'
;MRYSLLAGGKRVRPALCIAACELVGGSQDLAMPTACAMEMIHTMSLIHDDLPCMDNDDFRRGKPTNHKVFGEDTAVLAGDALLSFAFEHIAVATSKTVPSDRTLRVISELGKTISSQGLVGGQVVDITSEGDANVDLKTLEWIHIHKTAVLLECSVVNGGILGGATEDEIARIRRYAPVC
;
A
#
# COMPACT_ATOMS: atom_id res chain seq x y z
N MET A 1 15.37 -3.60 4.36
CA MET A 1 14.15 -4.24 3.77
C MET A 1 13.57 -5.34 4.65
N ARG A 2 14.20 -6.53 4.73
CA ARG A 2 13.62 -7.72 5.42
C ARG A 2 13.25 -7.48 6.88
N TYR A 3 14.08 -6.74 7.62
CA TYR A 3 13.83 -6.40 9.02
C TYR A 3 12.42 -5.84 9.23
N SER A 4 12.07 -4.76 8.52
CA SER A 4 10.76 -4.12 8.61
C SER A 4 9.64 -4.95 7.99
N LEU A 5 9.86 -5.52 6.80
CA LEU A 5 8.81 -6.27 6.08
C LEU A 5 8.36 -7.52 6.85
N LEU A 6 9.29 -8.21 7.49
CA LEU A 6 9.06 -9.45 8.23
C LEU A 6 8.84 -9.23 9.73
N ALA A 7 8.72 -7.97 10.19
CA ALA A 7 8.51 -7.64 11.61
C ALA A 7 7.13 -8.04 12.17
N GLY A 8 6.32 -8.79 11.41
CA GLY A 8 4.94 -9.13 11.76
C GLY A 8 3.95 -8.04 11.31
N GLY A 9 2.80 -7.91 11.97
CA GLY A 9 1.73 -6.98 11.61
C GLY A 9 0.43 -7.69 11.25
N LYS A 10 -0.67 -6.94 11.16
CA LYS A 10 -2.02 -7.48 10.93
C LYS A 10 -2.25 -8.04 9.52
N ARG A 11 -1.42 -7.64 8.55
CA ARG A 11 -1.51 -8.04 7.13
C ARG A 11 -2.89 -7.82 6.50
N VAL A 12 -3.55 -6.74 6.89
CA VAL A 12 -4.91 -6.40 6.42
C VAL A 12 -4.94 -6.22 4.89
N ARG A 13 -3.97 -5.50 4.32
CA ARG A 13 -3.89 -5.24 2.87
C ARG A 13 -3.71 -6.53 2.04
N PRO A 14 -2.75 -7.42 2.38
CA PRO A 14 -2.68 -8.74 1.77
C PRO A 14 -3.98 -9.54 1.87
N ALA A 15 -4.57 -9.59 3.07
CA ALA A 15 -5.79 -10.36 3.30
C ALA A 15 -6.97 -9.83 2.46
N LEU A 16 -7.12 -8.51 2.36
CA LEU A 16 -8.12 -7.85 1.51
C LEU A 16 -7.91 -8.15 0.03
N CYS A 17 -6.67 -8.14 -0.45
CA CYS A 17 -6.34 -8.47 -1.84
C CYS A 17 -6.70 -9.91 -2.18
N ILE A 18 -6.36 -10.85 -1.30
CA ILE A 18 -6.69 -12.26 -1.46
C ILE A 18 -8.21 -12.46 -1.41
N ALA A 19 -8.88 -11.93 -0.38
CA ALA A 19 -10.32 -12.10 -0.20
C ALA A 19 -11.13 -11.55 -1.38
N ALA A 20 -10.72 -10.41 -1.95
CA ALA A 20 -11.39 -9.84 -3.12
C ALA A 20 -11.17 -10.67 -4.39
N CYS A 21 -10.01 -11.31 -4.53
CA CYS A 21 -9.74 -12.24 -5.63
C CYS A 21 -10.62 -13.48 -5.53
N GLU A 22 -10.70 -14.07 -4.34
CA GLU A 22 -11.54 -15.25 -4.08
C GLU A 22 -13.04 -14.95 -4.23
N LEU A 23 -13.48 -13.76 -3.80
CA LEU A 23 -14.87 -13.30 -3.91
C LEU A 23 -15.42 -13.36 -5.33
N VAL A 24 -14.58 -13.09 -6.33
CA VAL A 24 -14.97 -13.04 -7.75
C VAL A 24 -14.60 -14.32 -8.50
N GLY A 25 -14.22 -15.38 -7.78
CA GLY A 25 -13.93 -16.71 -8.33
C GLY A 25 -12.46 -16.99 -8.67
N GLY A 26 -11.54 -16.08 -8.32
CA GLY A 26 -10.10 -16.33 -8.38
C GLY A 26 -9.60 -17.25 -7.26
N SER A 27 -8.30 -17.52 -7.25
CA SER A 27 -7.64 -18.26 -6.17
C SER A 27 -6.60 -17.40 -5.46
N GLN A 28 -6.31 -17.73 -4.20
CA GLN A 28 -5.26 -17.09 -3.41
C GLN A 28 -3.92 -17.01 -4.18
N ASP A 29 -3.55 -18.05 -4.92
CA ASP A 29 -2.27 -18.11 -5.65
C ASP A 29 -2.16 -17.03 -6.74
N LEU A 30 -3.28 -16.65 -7.37
CA LEU A 30 -3.30 -15.54 -8.33
C LEU A 30 -3.04 -14.19 -7.65
N ALA A 31 -3.53 -14.02 -6.42
CA ALA A 31 -3.42 -12.77 -5.67
C ALA A 31 -2.12 -12.65 -4.89
N MET A 32 -1.50 -13.77 -4.49
CA MET A 32 -0.40 -13.78 -3.52
C MET A 32 0.78 -12.86 -3.87
N PRO A 33 1.32 -12.84 -5.12
CA PRO A 33 2.44 -11.95 -5.42
C PRO A 33 2.05 -10.48 -5.31
N THR A 34 0.87 -10.12 -5.79
CA THR A 34 0.33 -8.75 -5.66
C THR A 34 0.03 -8.39 -4.20
N ALA A 35 -0.50 -9.32 -3.42
CA ALA A 35 -0.74 -9.14 -1.99
C ALA A 35 0.58 -8.87 -1.24
N CYS A 36 1.65 -9.59 -1.56
CA CYS A 36 2.99 -9.31 -1.04
C CYS A 36 3.47 -7.91 -1.45
N ALA A 37 3.28 -7.51 -2.71
CA ALA A 37 3.65 -6.18 -3.18
C ALA A 37 2.89 -5.06 -2.45
N MET A 38 1.59 -5.23 -2.15
CA MET A 38 0.83 -4.26 -1.33
C MET A 38 1.45 -4.09 0.06
N GLU A 39 1.93 -5.17 0.68
CA GLU A 39 2.59 -5.09 2.00
C GLU A 39 4.01 -4.53 1.90
N MET A 40 4.71 -4.70 0.77
CA MET A 40 5.99 -4.02 0.51
C MET A 40 5.80 -2.50 0.43
N ILE A 41 4.79 -2.04 -0.30
CA ILE A 41 4.42 -0.61 -0.38
C ILE A 41 4.01 -0.07 0.99
N HIS A 42 3.17 -0.79 1.72
CA HIS A 42 2.81 -0.38 3.07
C HIS A 42 4.04 -0.32 4.00
N THR A 43 4.94 -1.29 3.89
CA THR A 43 6.13 -1.32 4.73
C THR A 43 7.08 -0.18 4.40
N MET A 44 7.30 0.14 3.12
CA MET A 44 8.17 1.26 2.75
C MET A 44 7.62 2.59 3.24
N SER A 45 6.30 2.79 3.19
CA SER A 45 5.71 4.05 3.66
C SER A 45 5.98 4.22 5.16
N LEU A 46 5.82 3.15 5.95
CA LEU A 46 6.12 3.19 7.38
C LEU A 46 7.62 3.40 7.69
N ILE A 47 8.52 2.82 6.89
CA ILE A 47 9.97 3.04 7.05
C ILE A 47 10.30 4.51 6.87
N HIS A 48 9.71 5.15 5.86
CA HIS A 48 9.91 6.57 5.59
C HIS A 48 9.22 7.43 6.65
N ASP A 49 7.98 7.10 7.05
CA ASP A 49 7.23 7.84 8.09
C ASP A 49 8.01 7.87 9.41
N ASP A 50 8.73 6.80 9.74
CA ASP A 50 9.55 6.72 10.96
C ASP A 50 10.79 7.63 10.95
N LEU A 51 11.19 8.25 9.84
CA LEU A 51 12.42 9.03 9.76
C LEU A 51 12.37 10.31 10.62
N PRO A 52 13.54 10.84 11.07
CA PRO A 52 13.59 12.06 11.88
C PRO A 52 12.96 13.30 11.24
N CYS A 53 12.87 13.34 9.90
CA CYS A 53 12.24 14.43 9.16
C CYS A 53 10.72 14.25 8.95
N MET A 54 10.15 13.13 9.40
CA MET A 54 8.72 12.85 9.41
C MET A 54 8.27 12.65 10.86
N ASP A 55 7.78 11.46 11.26
CA ASP A 55 7.23 11.24 12.60
C ASP A 55 8.33 11.10 13.67
N ASN A 56 9.60 10.89 13.27
CA ASN A 56 10.75 10.69 14.15
C ASN A 56 10.52 9.57 15.21
N ASP A 57 9.83 8.50 14.82
CA ASP A 57 9.50 7.39 15.70
C ASP A 57 10.73 6.54 16.03
N ASP A 58 10.98 6.30 17.33
CA ASP A 58 12.05 5.42 17.79
C ASP A 58 11.66 3.93 17.74
N PHE A 59 10.36 3.62 17.85
CA PHE A 59 9.83 2.26 17.93
C PHE A 59 8.61 2.03 17.03
N ARG A 60 8.57 0.87 16.38
CA ARG A 60 7.42 0.39 15.63
C ARG A 60 7.16 -1.08 15.95
N ARG A 61 5.91 -1.39 16.31
CA ARG A 61 5.46 -2.76 16.68
C ARG A 61 6.33 -3.39 17.80
N GLY A 62 6.73 -2.57 18.78
CA GLY A 62 7.55 -3.01 19.91
C GLY A 62 9.02 -3.28 19.59
N LYS A 63 9.51 -2.87 18.41
CA LYS A 63 10.91 -2.99 17.99
C LYS A 63 11.46 -1.63 17.56
N PRO A 64 12.79 -1.40 17.64
CA PRO A 64 13.38 -0.17 17.13
C PRO A 64 13.05 0.02 15.64
N THR A 65 12.77 1.25 15.23
CA THR A 65 12.49 1.59 13.81
C THR A 65 13.71 1.33 12.93
N ASN A 66 13.50 1.29 11.63
CA ASN A 66 14.54 0.89 10.68
C ASN A 66 15.79 1.78 10.79
N HIS A 67 15.58 3.10 10.85
CA HIS A 67 16.67 4.07 10.94
C HIS A 67 17.44 3.98 12.27
N LYS A 68 16.80 3.55 13.37
CA LYS A 68 17.50 3.30 14.63
C LYS A 68 18.41 2.09 14.59
N VAL A 69 18.08 1.09 13.78
CA VAL A 69 18.89 -0.14 13.66
C VAL A 69 19.99 0.03 12.61
N PHE A 70 19.69 0.68 11.49
CA PHE A 70 20.56 0.67 10.31
C PHE A 70 21.05 2.05 9.85
N GLY A 71 20.62 3.14 10.50
CA GLY A 71 20.88 4.50 10.04
C GLY A 71 19.83 5.02 9.05
N GLU A 72 19.74 6.34 8.93
CA GLU A 72 18.76 7.03 8.09
C GLU A 72 18.97 6.75 6.59
N ASP A 73 20.21 6.75 6.13
CA ASP A 73 20.59 6.48 4.75
C ASP A 73 20.11 5.09 4.29
N THR A 74 20.34 4.08 5.12
CA THR A 74 19.91 2.71 4.86
C THR A 74 18.40 2.57 4.96
N ALA A 75 17.73 3.31 5.84
CA ALA A 75 16.28 3.32 5.94
C ALA A 75 15.62 3.92 4.69
N VAL A 76 16.12 5.06 4.19
CA VAL A 76 15.66 5.68 2.94
C VAL A 76 15.77 4.67 1.79
N LEU A 77 16.98 4.12 1.58
CA LEU A 77 17.24 3.15 0.51
C LEU A 77 16.45 1.84 0.65
N ALA A 78 16.18 1.40 1.89
CA ALA A 78 15.35 0.23 2.13
C ALA A 78 13.88 0.46 1.75
N GLY A 79 13.37 1.68 1.94
CA GLY A 79 12.04 2.06 1.48
C GLY A 79 11.98 2.14 -0.05
N ASP A 80 12.95 2.80 -0.67
CA ASP A 80 13.04 2.94 -2.14
C ASP A 80 13.15 1.58 -2.84
N ALA A 81 13.96 0.67 -2.29
CA ALA A 81 14.10 -0.67 -2.81
C ALA A 81 12.82 -1.50 -2.68
N LEU A 82 12.07 -1.35 -1.59
CA LEU A 82 10.77 -2.03 -1.42
C LEU A 82 9.72 -1.48 -2.38
N LEU A 83 9.71 -0.17 -2.64
CA LEU A 83 8.87 0.46 -3.65
C LEU A 83 9.15 -0.12 -5.04
N SER A 84 10.42 -0.10 -5.46
CA SER A 84 10.82 -0.62 -6.76
C SER A 84 10.52 -2.12 -6.89
N PHE A 85 10.86 -2.90 -5.87
CA PHE A 85 10.65 -4.33 -5.86
C PHE A 85 9.17 -4.72 -5.87
N ALA A 86 8.26 -3.92 -5.31
CA ALA A 86 6.82 -4.19 -5.38
C ALA A 86 6.33 -4.25 -6.83
N PHE A 87 6.74 -3.28 -7.68
CA PHE A 87 6.38 -3.26 -9.09
C PHE A 87 7.04 -4.40 -9.87
N GLU A 88 8.33 -4.63 -9.66
CA GLU A 88 9.06 -5.74 -10.27
C GLU A 88 8.39 -7.08 -9.92
N HIS A 89 8.05 -7.28 -8.65
CA HIS A 89 7.47 -8.52 -8.17
C HIS A 89 6.10 -8.79 -8.80
N ILE A 90 5.23 -7.78 -8.94
CA ILE A 90 3.97 -7.93 -9.69
C ILE A 90 4.26 -8.27 -11.15
N ALA A 91 5.13 -7.50 -11.81
CA ALA A 91 5.42 -7.66 -13.24
C ALA A 91 6.01 -9.04 -13.57
N VAL A 92 6.82 -9.61 -12.69
CA VAL A 92 7.53 -10.89 -12.92
C VAL A 92 6.77 -12.08 -12.38
N ALA A 93 6.14 -11.99 -11.20
CA ALA A 93 5.52 -13.13 -10.55
C ALA A 93 4.04 -13.27 -10.92
N THR A 94 3.27 -12.19 -10.90
CA THR A 94 1.83 -12.22 -11.25
C THR A 94 1.61 -12.56 -12.72
N SER A 95 2.47 -12.08 -13.62
CA SER A 95 2.37 -12.33 -15.07
C SER A 95 2.56 -13.80 -15.47
N LYS A 96 3.09 -14.65 -14.59
CA LYS A 96 3.24 -16.09 -14.83
C LYS A 96 1.90 -16.84 -14.81
N THR A 97 0.92 -16.30 -14.09
CA THR A 97 -0.37 -16.96 -13.84
C THR A 97 -1.56 -16.10 -14.25
N VAL A 98 -1.36 -14.80 -14.48
CA VAL A 98 -2.40 -13.85 -14.88
C VAL A 98 -2.04 -13.23 -16.24
N PRO A 99 -3.02 -13.08 -17.16
CA PRO A 99 -2.84 -12.37 -18.43
C PRO A 99 -2.19 -10.99 -18.30
N SER A 100 -1.42 -10.60 -19.30
CA SER A 100 -0.60 -9.38 -19.28
C SER A 100 -1.40 -8.10 -19.19
N ASP A 101 -2.59 -8.05 -19.79
CA ASP A 101 -3.52 -6.91 -19.73
C ASP A 101 -4.02 -6.66 -18.30
N ARG A 102 -4.40 -7.73 -17.58
CA ARG A 102 -4.81 -7.64 -16.17
C ARG A 102 -3.64 -7.29 -15.26
N THR A 103 -2.47 -7.87 -15.50
CA THR A 103 -1.25 -7.55 -14.75
C THR A 103 -0.85 -6.08 -14.93
N LEU A 104 -0.89 -5.57 -16.16
CA LEU A 104 -0.62 -4.16 -16.45
C LEU A 104 -1.63 -3.24 -15.79
N ARG A 105 -2.91 -3.61 -15.77
CA ARG A 105 -3.96 -2.87 -15.06
C ARG A 105 -3.67 -2.78 -13.56
N VAL A 106 -3.28 -3.88 -12.92
CA VAL A 106 -2.90 -3.90 -11.49
C VAL A 106 -1.73 -2.97 -11.21
N ILE A 107 -0.69 -3.00 -12.06
CA ILE A 107 0.46 -2.09 -11.96
C ILE A 107 0.02 -0.63 -12.09
N SER A 108 -0.87 -0.33 -13.05
CA SER A 108 -1.39 1.01 -13.26
C SER A 108 -2.23 1.51 -12.08
N GLU A 109 -3.08 0.67 -11.50
CA GLU A 109 -3.86 1.01 -10.30
C GLU A 109 -2.93 1.28 -9.12
N LEU A 110 -1.92 0.43 -8.89
CA LEU A 110 -0.95 0.65 -7.84
C LEU A 110 -0.16 1.95 -8.03
N GLY A 111 0.34 2.21 -9.23
CA GLY A 111 1.06 3.44 -9.57
C GLY A 111 0.22 4.69 -9.32
N LYS A 112 -1.06 4.67 -9.70
CA LYS A 112 -1.99 5.77 -9.40
C LYS A 112 -2.18 5.96 -7.89
N THR A 113 -2.41 4.86 -7.16
CA THR A 113 -2.64 4.88 -5.71
C THR A 113 -1.49 5.46 -4.92
N ILE A 114 -0.24 5.24 -5.34
CA ILE A 114 0.93 5.72 -4.58
C ILE A 114 1.49 7.06 -5.09
N SER A 115 0.83 7.67 -6.08
CA SER A 115 1.27 8.92 -6.68
C SER A 115 0.99 10.15 -5.80
N SER A 116 1.30 11.34 -6.32
CA SER A 116 1.01 12.63 -5.69
C SER A 116 -0.49 12.92 -5.49
N GLN A 117 -1.37 12.21 -6.19
CA GLN A 117 -2.82 12.28 -5.99
C GLN A 117 -3.35 11.13 -5.12
N GLY A 118 -2.46 10.36 -4.52
CA GLY A 118 -2.75 9.20 -3.69
C GLY A 118 -1.97 9.26 -2.37
N LEU A 119 -1.35 8.14 -2.00
CA LEU A 119 -0.62 7.95 -0.74
C LEU A 119 0.36 9.07 -0.42
N VAL A 120 1.21 9.43 -1.38
CA VAL A 120 2.22 10.49 -1.18
C VAL A 120 1.56 11.85 -1.02
N GLY A 121 0.50 12.14 -1.78
CA GLY A 121 -0.27 13.38 -1.61
C GLY A 121 -0.88 13.50 -0.22
N GLY A 122 -1.48 12.41 0.28
CA GLY A 122 -2.01 12.35 1.64
C GLY A 122 -0.95 12.61 2.70
N GLN A 123 0.24 12.01 2.56
CA GLN A 123 1.36 12.22 3.46
C GLN A 123 1.87 13.68 3.44
N VAL A 124 1.97 14.30 2.26
CA VAL A 124 2.39 15.70 2.15
C VAL A 124 1.40 16.62 2.86
N VAL A 125 0.10 16.44 2.64
CA VAL A 125 -0.92 17.27 3.29
C VAL A 125 -0.88 17.09 4.80
N ASP A 126 -0.70 15.86 5.29
CA ASP A 126 -0.58 15.56 6.72
C ASP A 126 0.58 16.33 7.37
N ILE A 127 1.79 16.22 6.79
CA ILE A 127 2.99 16.94 7.29
C ILE A 127 2.77 18.46 7.28
N THR A 128 2.20 19.01 6.21
CA THR A 128 1.96 20.46 6.12
C THR A 128 0.84 20.96 7.04
N SER A 129 0.00 20.06 7.53
CA SER A 129 -1.10 20.35 8.46
C SER A 129 -0.71 20.13 9.92
N GLU A 130 0.46 19.54 10.17
CA GLU A 130 0.93 19.25 11.52
C GLU A 130 1.19 20.54 12.31
N GLY A 131 0.64 20.63 13.53
CA GLY A 131 0.74 21.82 14.37
C GLY A 131 -0.23 22.96 14.01
N ASP A 132 -1.05 22.82 12.97
CA ASP A 132 -2.11 23.78 12.67
C ASP A 132 -3.38 23.48 13.49
N ALA A 133 -3.80 24.43 14.31
CA ALA A 133 -5.02 24.32 15.12
C ALA A 133 -6.32 24.53 14.32
N ASN A 134 -6.24 24.92 13.05
CA ASN A 134 -7.38 25.32 12.22
C ASN A 134 -7.67 24.35 11.05
N VAL A 135 -7.17 23.12 11.12
CA VAL A 135 -7.45 22.09 10.09
C VAL A 135 -8.96 21.82 10.03
N ASP A 136 -9.56 22.08 8.87
CA ASP A 136 -10.99 21.86 8.68
C ASP A 136 -11.32 20.38 8.45
N LEU A 137 -12.59 20.02 8.62
CA LEU A 137 -13.05 18.63 8.46
C LEU A 137 -12.73 18.07 7.07
N LYS A 138 -12.81 18.90 6.02
CA LYS A 138 -12.54 18.48 4.64
C LYS A 138 -11.08 18.08 4.45
N THR A 139 -10.15 18.84 5.03
CA THR A 139 -8.72 18.55 4.97
C THR A 139 -8.41 17.28 5.74
N LEU A 140 -9.01 17.11 6.93
CA LEU A 140 -8.85 15.89 7.73
C LEU A 140 -9.37 14.63 7.00
N GLU A 141 -10.56 14.72 6.40
CA GLU A 141 -11.12 13.65 5.56
C GLU A 141 -10.20 13.33 4.38
N TRP A 142 -9.66 14.36 3.73
CA TRP A 142 -8.73 14.19 2.61
C TRP A 142 -7.46 13.45 3.03
N ILE A 143 -6.85 13.82 4.16
CA ILE A 143 -5.68 13.13 4.72
C ILE A 143 -6.02 11.66 4.98
N HIS A 144 -7.12 11.36 5.68
CA HIS A 144 -7.49 9.98 5.99
C HIS A 144 -7.74 9.12 4.74
N ILE A 145 -8.42 9.67 3.75
CA ILE A 145 -8.65 8.99 2.49
C ILE A 145 -7.31 8.69 1.80
N HIS A 146 -6.42 9.68 1.69
CA HIS A 146 -5.23 9.57 0.86
C HIS A 146 -4.06 8.90 1.55
N LYS A 147 -3.84 9.11 2.85
CA LYS A 147 -2.75 8.44 3.60
C LYS A 147 -3.07 6.97 3.89
N THR A 148 -4.35 6.62 4.04
CA THR A 148 -4.75 5.27 4.48
C THR A 148 -5.69 4.54 3.51
N ALA A 149 -6.85 5.13 3.19
CA ALA A 149 -7.92 4.40 2.51
C ALA A 149 -7.58 4.02 1.06
N VAL A 150 -6.88 4.88 0.31
CA VAL A 150 -6.53 4.60 -1.10
C VAL A 150 -5.72 3.31 -1.29
N LEU A 151 -4.85 2.96 -0.33
CA LEU A 151 -4.06 1.72 -0.41
C LEU A 151 -4.89 0.48 -0.02
N LEU A 152 -5.89 0.64 0.85
CA LEU A 152 -6.89 -0.40 1.13
C LEU A 152 -7.75 -0.63 -0.12
N GLU A 153 -8.27 0.44 -0.72
CA GLU A 153 -9.01 0.38 -1.99
C GLU A 153 -8.22 -0.32 -3.08
N CYS A 154 -6.97 0.08 -3.28
CA CYS A 154 -6.08 -0.56 -4.25
C CYS A 154 -5.90 -2.06 -3.98
N SER A 155 -5.80 -2.47 -2.71
CA SER A 155 -5.66 -3.88 -2.34
C SER A 155 -6.89 -4.69 -2.79
N VAL A 156 -8.10 -4.22 -2.47
CA VAL A 156 -9.36 -4.92 -2.83
C VAL A 156 -9.59 -4.88 -4.34
N VAL A 157 -9.39 -3.73 -4.99
CA VAL A 157 -9.55 -3.57 -6.45
C VAL A 157 -8.60 -4.48 -7.21
N ASN A 158 -7.31 -4.51 -6.84
CA ASN A 158 -6.34 -5.38 -7.49
C ASN A 158 -6.68 -6.85 -7.29
N GLY A 159 -7.16 -7.24 -6.11
CA GLY A 159 -7.68 -8.59 -5.88
C GLY A 159 -8.79 -8.96 -6.87
N GLY A 160 -9.81 -8.10 -7.01
CA GLY A 160 -10.90 -8.29 -7.97
C GLY A 160 -10.42 -8.41 -9.42
N ILE A 161 -9.50 -7.52 -9.86
CA ILE A 161 -8.91 -7.58 -11.21
C ILE A 161 -8.22 -8.94 -11.44
N LEU A 162 -7.41 -9.39 -10.49
CA LEU A 162 -6.70 -10.67 -10.58
C LEU A 162 -7.65 -11.86 -10.61
N GLY A 163 -8.75 -11.79 -9.87
CA GLY A 163 -9.80 -12.81 -9.87
C GLY A 163 -10.68 -12.81 -11.12
N GLY A 164 -10.61 -11.77 -11.96
CA GLY A 164 -11.38 -11.68 -13.20
C GLY A 164 -12.72 -10.97 -13.05
N ALA A 165 -12.86 -10.11 -12.04
CA ALA A 165 -14.03 -9.29 -11.83
C ALA A 165 -14.39 -8.46 -13.07
N THR A 166 -15.69 -8.34 -13.32
CA THR A 166 -16.25 -7.39 -14.27
C THR A 166 -16.07 -5.95 -13.79
N GLU A 167 -16.22 -4.98 -14.68
CA GLU A 167 -16.16 -3.55 -14.30
C GLU A 167 -17.21 -3.17 -13.25
N ASP A 168 -18.39 -3.77 -13.32
CA ASP A 168 -19.47 -3.53 -12.34
C ASP A 168 -19.10 -4.07 -10.95
N GLU A 169 -18.47 -5.24 -10.87
CA GLU A 169 -17.96 -5.79 -9.61
C GLU A 169 -16.82 -4.95 -9.05
N ILE A 170 -15.88 -4.52 -9.90
CA ILE A 170 -14.79 -3.61 -9.52
C ILE A 170 -15.35 -2.30 -8.96
N ALA A 171 -16.38 -1.73 -9.60
CA ALA A 171 -17.02 -0.50 -9.12
C ALA A 171 -17.70 -0.67 -7.75
N ARG A 172 -18.31 -1.84 -7.48
CA ARG A 172 -18.90 -2.16 -6.17
C ARG A 172 -17.83 -2.35 -5.10
N ILE A 173 -16.79 -3.11 -5.42
CA ILE A 173 -15.62 -3.34 -4.57
C ILE A 173 -14.97 -2.00 -4.18
N ARG A 174 -14.79 -1.10 -5.14
CA ARG A 174 -14.18 0.21 -4.91
C ARG A 174 -14.98 1.06 -3.92
N ARG A 175 -16.32 1.01 -3.97
CA ARG A 175 -17.18 1.75 -3.01
C ARG A 175 -17.13 1.18 -1.58
N TYR A 176 -16.83 -0.11 -1.43
CA TYR A 176 -16.75 -0.76 -0.12
C TYR A 176 -15.47 -0.37 0.64
N ALA A 177 -14.34 -0.28 -0.07
CA ALA A 177 -13.04 -0.16 0.57
C ALA A 177 -12.79 1.09 1.45
N PRO A 178 -13.32 2.29 1.14
CA PRO A 178 -13.19 3.46 2.01
C PRO A 178 -13.95 3.36 3.35
N VAL A 179 -14.82 2.36 3.51
CA VAL A 179 -15.69 2.17 4.69
C VAL A 179 -15.15 1.07 5.62
N CYS A 180 -14.00 0.46 5.29
CA CYS A 180 -13.36 -0.64 6.03
C CYS A 180 -12.22 -0.14 6.92
#